data_AF-A0A0F9M5U1-F1
#
_entry.id   AF-A0A0F9M5U1-F1
#
_cell.length_a   1.000
_cell.length_b   1.000
_cell.length_c   1.000
_cell.angle_alpha   90.00
_cell.angle_beta   90.00
_cell.angle_gamma   90.00
#
_symmetry.space_group_name_H-M   'P 1'
#
loop_
_entity.id
_entity.type
_entity.pdbx_description
1 polymer ?
#
loop_
_entity_poly.entity_id
_entity_poly.type
_entity_poly.pdbx_seq_one_letter_code
_entity_poly.pdbx_strand_id
1 'polypeptide(L)'
;MKGASDILETLQNADNEATEAPYWLIIDPDQMMSPKIDRVASMITGPFFSRADADDQLAHRRYDYSAKAGVWCFSGYYSDKYTILCRSLRIGCEPIASAEGDAEGPGK
;
A
#
# COMPACT_ATOMS: atom_id res chain seq x y z
N MET A 1 22.32 2.66 -10.90
CA MET A 1 21.51 1.81 -9.99
C MET A 1 20.69 2.73 -9.10
N LYS A 2 19.41 2.96 -9.44
CA LYS A 2 18.48 3.83 -8.69
C LYS A 2 17.36 3.05 -7.96
N GLY A 3 17.25 1.74 -8.18
CA GLY A 3 16.02 0.99 -7.83
C GLY A 3 15.72 0.89 -6.34
N ALA A 4 16.68 0.51 -5.49
CA ALA A 4 16.38 0.27 -4.07
C ALA A 4 16.10 1.57 -3.28
N SER A 5 16.80 2.66 -3.60
CA SER A 5 16.58 3.96 -2.96
C SER A 5 15.24 4.57 -3.33
N ASP A 6 14.85 4.45 -4.61
CA ASP A 6 13.55 4.91 -5.13
C ASP A 6 12.39 4.15 -4.47
N ILE A 7 12.49 2.82 -4.32
CA ILE A 7 11.50 2.00 -3.60
C ILE A 7 11.35 2.46 -2.14
N LEU A 8 12.47 2.75 -1.46
CA LEU A 8 12.44 3.22 -0.08
C LEU A 8 11.78 4.60 0.04
N GLU A 9 12.10 5.51 -0.88
CA GLU A 9 11.49 6.84 -0.93
C GLU A 9 9.98 6.76 -1.17
N THR A 10 9.53 5.96 -2.13
CA THR A 10 8.11 5.72 -2.38
C THR A 10 7.40 5.18 -1.14
N LEU A 11 7.98 4.16 -0.51
CA LEU A 11 7.37 3.52 0.66
C LEU A 11 7.29 4.44 1.88
N GLN A 12 8.27 5.32 2.09
CA GLN A 12 8.29 6.26 3.22
C GLN A 12 7.31 7.42 3.05
N ASN A 13 7.01 7.81 1.82
CA ASN A 13 6.17 8.96 1.50
C ASN A 13 4.77 8.59 1.01
N ALA A 14 4.49 7.30 0.79
CA ALA A 14 3.16 6.86 0.38
C ALA A 14 2.13 7.16 1.49
N ASP A 15 0.99 7.72 1.09
CA ASP A 15 -0.20 7.79 1.93
C ASP A 15 -0.54 6.37 2.41
N ASN A 16 -0.64 6.19 3.73
CA ASN A 16 -0.85 4.89 4.32
C ASN A 16 -2.32 4.48 4.41
N GLU A 17 -3.27 5.36 4.03
CA GLU A 17 -4.72 5.16 4.18
C GLU A 17 -5.11 4.61 5.57
N ALA A 18 -4.48 5.18 6.61
CA ALA A 18 -4.64 4.77 8.01
C ALA A 18 -4.35 3.28 8.28
N THR A 19 -3.43 2.69 7.50
CA THR A 19 -3.06 1.28 7.57
C THR A 19 -1.58 1.13 7.93
N GLU A 20 -1.27 0.27 8.91
CA GLU A 20 0.11 0.06 9.42
C GLU A 20 1.06 -0.56 8.37
N ALA A 21 0.52 -1.44 7.52
CA ALA A 21 1.29 -2.12 6.47
C ALA A 21 0.49 -2.07 5.15
N PRO A 22 0.41 -0.91 4.49
CA PRO A 22 -0.45 -0.71 3.34
C PRO A 22 0.18 -1.29 2.07
N TYR A 23 -0.61 -1.98 1.26
CA TYR A 23 -0.25 -2.30 -0.12
C TYR A 23 -1.47 -2.13 -1.03
N TRP A 24 -1.23 -1.79 -2.29
CA TRP A 24 -2.30 -1.52 -3.24
C TRP A 24 -2.44 -2.62 -4.27
N LEU A 25 -3.68 -2.89 -4.65
CA LEU A 25 -4.03 -3.81 -5.71
C LEU A 25 -5.01 -3.13 -6.67
N ILE A 26 -4.86 -3.41 -7.96
CA ILE A 26 -5.93 -3.18 -8.93
C ILE A 26 -6.85 -4.40 -8.86
N ILE A 27 -8.14 -4.16 -8.64
CA ILE A 27 -9.18 -5.20 -8.62
C ILE A 27 -10.19 -4.89 -9.70
N ASP A 28 -10.51 -5.90 -10.52
CA ASP A 28 -11.56 -5.84 -11.53
C ASP A 28 -12.71 -6.82 -11.19
N PRO A 29 -13.76 -6.35 -10.48
CA PRO A 29 -14.86 -7.21 -10.05
C PRO A 29 -15.61 -7.89 -11.19
N ASP A 30 -15.73 -7.23 -12.35
CA ASP A 30 -16.44 -7.80 -13.50
C ASP A 30 -15.69 -9.00 -14.06
N GLN A 31 -14.36 -8.92 -14.15
CA GLN A 31 -13.52 -10.04 -14.56
C GLN A 31 -13.43 -11.13 -13.48
N MET A 32 -13.53 -10.78 -12.19
CA MET A 32 -13.58 -11.76 -11.12
C MET A 32 -14.82 -12.64 -11.19
N MET A 33 -15.98 -12.04 -11.48
CA MET A 33 -17.26 -12.74 -11.55
C MET A 33 -17.50 -13.43 -12.90
N SER A 34 -16.83 -12.98 -13.96
CA SER A 34 -16.92 -13.58 -15.30
C SER A 34 -15.54 -13.64 -15.96
N PRO A 35 -14.69 -14.59 -15.52
CA PRO A 35 -13.32 -14.69 -16.03
C PRO A 35 -13.33 -15.08 -17.50
N LYS A 36 -12.67 -14.26 -18.33
CA LYS A 36 -12.38 -14.61 -19.73
C LYS A 36 -10.93 -15.04 -19.84
N ILE A 37 -10.66 -16.14 -20.54
CA ILE A 37 -9.33 -16.77 -20.54
C ILE A 37 -8.21 -15.84 -21.05
N ASP A 38 -8.55 -14.94 -21.98
CA ASP A 38 -7.68 -13.89 -22.52
C ASP A 38 -7.39 -12.75 -21.53
N ARG A 39 -8.11 -12.71 -20.39
CA ARG A 39 -8.06 -11.65 -19.37
C ARG A 39 -7.95 -12.17 -17.94
N VAL A 40 -7.71 -13.46 -17.73
CA VAL A 40 -7.56 -14.03 -16.37
C VAL A 40 -6.45 -13.33 -15.57
N ALA A 41 -5.41 -12.85 -16.26
CA ALA A 41 -4.30 -12.14 -15.63
C ALA A 41 -4.66 -10.73 -15.08
N SER A 42 -5.79 -10.14 -15.47
CA SER A 42 -6.22 -8.78 -15.08
C SER A 42 -7.30 -8.75 -14.00
N MET A 43 -7.64 -9.89 -13.37
CA MET A 43 -8.61 -9.95 -12.28
C MET A 43 -8.11 -9.25 -11.01
N ILE A 44 -6.84 -9.48 -10.67
CA ILE A 44 -6.11 -8.84 -9.58
C ILE A 44 -4.71 -8.51 -10.10
N THR A 45 -4.24 -7.27 -9.96
CA THR A 45 -2.88 -6.87 -10.33
C THR A 45 -2.19 -6.17 -9.16
N GLY A 46 -0.92 -6.49 -8.92
CA GLY A 46 -0.10 -5.95 -7.84
C GLY A 46 0.74 -7.05 -7.16
N PRO A 47 1.26 -6.81 -5.94
CA PRO A 47 1.09 -5.62 -5.11
C PRO A 47 1.88 -4.39 -5.60
N PHE A 48 1.34 -3.20 -5.35
CA PHE A 48 2.01 -1.90 -5.54
C PHE A 48 2.39 -1.30 -4.20
N PHE A 49 3.48 -0.52 -4.19
CA PHE A 49 4.02 0.15 -3.00
C PHE A 49 3.41 1.53 -2.74
N SER A 50 2.69 2.09 -3.71
CA SER A 50 1.92 3.32 -3.54
C SER A 50 0.61 3.24 -4.35
N ARG A 51 -0.40 4.03 -3.92
CA ARG A 51 -1.62 4.23 -4.71
C ARG A 51 -1.32 4.81 -6.08
N ALA A 52 -0.42 5.80 -6.15
CA ALA A 52 -0.06 6.49 -7.39
C ALA A 52 0.46 5.52 -8.45
N ASP A 53 1.37 4.60 -8.08
CA ASP A 53 1.89 3.59 -9.02
C ASP A 53 0.78 2.66 -9.54
N ALA A 54 -0.15 2.29 -8.66
CA ALA A 54 -1.28 1.45 -9.03
C ALA A 54 -2.27 2.18 -9.96
N ASP A 55 -2.57 3.45 -9.68
CA ASP A 55 -3.43 4.29 -10.51
C ASP A 55 -2.79 4.55 -11.88
N ASP A 56 -1.50 4.83 -11.92
CA ASP A 56 -0.73 4.99 -13.15
C ASP A 56 -0.76 3.71 -13.98
N GLN A 57 -0.54 2.55 -13.37
CA GLN A 57 -0.63 1.27 -14.07
C GLN A 57 -2.04 1.03 -14.63
N LEU A 58 -3.09 1.30 -13.83
CA LEU A 58 -4.49 1.15 -14.26
C LEU A 58 -4.83 2.09 -15.42
N ALA A 59 -4.30 3.31 -15.41
CA ALA A 59 -4.48 4.27 -16.50
C ALA A 59 -3.75 3.83 -17.77
N HIS A 60 -2.49 3.42 -17.67
CA HIS A 60 -1.67 2.99 -18.82
C HIS A 60 -2.20 1.71 -19.47
N ARG A 61 -2.72 0.78 -18.67
CA ARG A 61 -3.26 -0.51 -19.13
C ARG A 61 -4.78 -0.57 -19.09
N ARG A 62 -5.46 0.58 -19.20
CA ARG A 62 -6.92 0.65 -19.04
C ARG A 62 -7.68 -0.31 -19.97
N TYR A 63 -7.13 -0.59 -21.15
CA TYR A 63 -7.70 -1.49 -22.14
C TYR A 63 -7.73 -2.97 -21.69
N ASP A 64 -6.88 -3.36 -20.74
CA ASP A 64 -6.85 -4.71 -20.15
C ASP A 64 -7.94 -4.90 -19.08
N TYR A 65 -8.52 -3.80 -18.59
CA TYR A 65 -9.47 -3.80 -17.48
C TYR A 65 -10.89 -3.41 -17.92
N SER A 66 -11.90 -3.88 -17.19
CA SER A 66 -13.29 -3.44 -17.32
C SER A 66 -13.45 -2.02 -16.79
N ALA A 67 -14.57 -1.36 -17.08
CA ALA A 67 -14.91 -0.04 -16.53
C ALA A 67 -14.95 -0.01 -14.99
N LYS A 68 -15.16 -1.16 -14.33
CA LYS A 68 -15.28 -1.26 -12.87
C LYS A 68 -13.96 -1.52 -12.15
N ALA A 69 -12.87 -1.70 -12.88
CA ALA A 69 -11.56 -1.86 -12.25
C ALA A 69 -11.15 -0.59 -11.51
N GLY A 70 -10.61 -0.77 -10.29
CA GLY A 70 -10.17 0.30 -9.42
C GLY A 70 -9.01 -0.12 -8.52
N VAL A 71 -8.37 0.86 -7.90
CA VAL A 71 -7.27 0.66 -6.95
C VAL A 71 -7.78 0.61 -5.52
N TRP A 72 -7.41 -0.44 -4.81
CA TRP A 72 -7.83 -0.73 -3.44
C TRP A 72 -6.61 -0.86 -2.54
N CYS A 73 -6.67 -0.21 -1.37
CA CYS A 73 -5.69 -0.42 -0.31
C CYS A 73 -6.06 -1.66 0.51
N PHE A 74 -5.04 -2.45 0.84
CA PHE A 74 -5.13 -3.60 1.71
C PHE A 74 -4.13 -3.50 2.85
N SER A 75 -4.49 -4.13 3.96
CA SER A 75 -3.62 -4.24 5.12
C SER A 75 -2.87 -5.57 5.10
N GLY A 76 -1.55 -5.47 5.09
CA GLY A 76 -0.65 -6.60 5.31
C GLY A 76 -0.45 -6.95 6.78
N TYR A 77 -1.25 -6.43 7.70
CA TYR A 77 -1.11 -6.63 9.17
C TYR A 77 -0.90 -8.09 9.56
N TYR A 78 -1.65 -9.01 8.96
CA TYR A 78 -1.55 -10.46 9.21
C TYR A 78 -0.39 -11.17 8.51
N SER A 79 0.46 -10.43 7.79
CA SER A 79 1.65 -10.94 7.12
C SER A 79 2.89 -10.51 7.92
N ASP A 80 3.32 -11.36 8.85
CA ASP A 80 4.44 -11.05 9.77
C ASP A 80 5.67 -10.51 9.04
N LYS A 81 6.07 -11.13 7.92
CA LYS A 81 7.23 -10.69 7.13
C LYS A 81 7.04 -9.29 6.55
N TYR A 82 5.85 -8.98 6.08
CA TYR A 82 5.55 -7.68 5.49
C TYR A 82 5.42 -6.61 6.57
N THR A 83 4.74 -6.90 7.67
CA THR A 83 4.65 -6.02 8.84
C THR A 83 6.04 -5.72 9.43
N ILE A 84 6.92 -6.72 9.56
CA ILE A 84 8.31 -6.52 10.01
C ILE A 84 9.06 -5.59 9.04
N LEU A 85 8.89 -5.78 7.73
CA LEU A 85 9.46 -4.91 6.71
C LEU A 85 8.95 -3.46 6.88
N CYS A 86 7.63 -3.27 6.94
CA CYS A 86 6.99 -1.95 7.10
C CYS A 86 7.49 -1.22 8.34
N ARG A 87 7.54 -1.90 9.49
CA ARG A 87 8.06 -1.35 10.75
C ARG A 87 9.55 -0.99 10.65
N SER A 88 10.35 -1.86 10.04
CA SER A 88 11.80 -1.62 9.88
C SER A 88 12.08 -0.40 8.99
N LEU A 89 11.20 -0.14 8.04
CA LEU A 89 11.28 0.99 7.11
C LEU A 89 10.51 2.24 7.58
N ARG A 90 9.81 2.16 8.72
CA ARG A 90 8.93 3.21 9.27
C ARG A 90 7.78 3.62 8.33
N ILE A 91 7.27 2.66 7.58
CA ILE A 91 6.12 2.83 6.69
C ILE A 91 4.85 2.79 7.53
N GLY A 92 3.88 3.66 7.25
CA GLY A 92 2.57 3.65 7.93
C GLY A 92 2.58 4.16 9.38
N CYS A 93 3.75 4.48 9.93
CA CYS A 93 3.88 5.07 11.25
C CYS A 93 3.80 6.60 11.08
N GLU A 94 2.70 7.23 11.48
CA GLU A 94 2.79 8.64 11.81
C GLU A 94 3.90 8.81 12.86
N PRO A 95 4.68 9.92 12.83
CA PRO A 95 5.58 10.21 13.92
C PRO A 95 4.75 10.22 15.20
N ILE A 96 4.98 9.26 16.09
CA ILE A 96 4.54 9.36 17.47
C ILE A 96 5.19 10.65 17.94
N ALA A 97 4.39 11.70 18.13
CA ALA A 97 4.86 12.96 18.70
C ALA A 97 5.75 12.59 19.89
N SER A 98 7.01 13.02 19.81
CA SER A 98 8.02 12.80 20.82
C SER A 98 7.38 13.03 22.19
N ALA A 99 7.47 12.04 23.07
CA ALA A 99 7.19 12.24 24.48
C ALA A 99 8.20 13.27 24.99
N GLU A 100 7.86 14.56 24.91
CA GLU A 100 8.48 15.58 25.72
C GLU A 100 7.91 15.38 27.13
N GLY A 101 8.72 14.72 27.94
CA GLY A 101 8.52 14.73 29.37
C GLY A 101 8.71 16.14 29.89
N ASP A 102 7.78 16.57 30.74
CA ASP A 102 8.11 17.46 31.84
C ASP A 102 7.75 16.75 33.14
N ALA A 103 8.76 16.72 33.99
CA ALA A 103 8.74 16.14 35.32
C ALA A 103 7.83 16.94 36.26
N GLU A 104 7.14 16.25 37.17
CA GLU A 104 7.37 16.44 38.60
C GLU A 104 6.64 15.35 39.41
N GLY A 105 7.44 14.61 40.18
CA GLY A 105 6.97 13.73 41.25
C GLY A 105 6.50 14.53 42.48
N PRO A 106 6.10 13.83 43.55
CA PRO A 106 4.89 14.14 44.31
C PRO A 106 5.08 15.19 45.41
N GLY A 107 4.12 16.09 45.54
CA GLY A 107 4.00 17.04 46.65
C GLY A 107 2.86 16.67 47.61
N LYS A 108 3.23 15.99 48.70
CA LYS A 108 2.60 15.89 50.05
C LYS A 108 1.08 15.71 50.18
#